data_AF-A0A2E3BE76-F1
#
_entry.id   AF-A0A2E3BE76-F1
#
_cell.length_a   1.000
_cell.length_b   1.000
_cell.length_c   1.000
_cell.angle_alpha   90.00
_cell.angle_beta   90.00
_cell.angle_gamma   90.00
#
_symmetry.space_group_name_H-M   'P 1'
#
loop_
_entity.id
_entity.type
_entity.pdbx_description
1 polymer ?
#
loop_
_entity_poly.entity_id
_entity_poly.type
_entity_poly.pdbx_seq_one_letter_code
_entity_poly.pdbx_strand_id
1 'polypeptide(L)'
;MSRLSYVLKYLTVIGILGFYGIAASAECRDFDAIAAANAKAASYFKDGEVFHPAVVQKVHNTSGRKEIASYIKTGEKRYSIFTLVDAECKVKFRKRTRQGD
;
A
#
# COMPACT_ATOMS: atom_id res chain seq x y z
N MET A 1 2.93 54.13 -8.30
CA MET A 1 2.69 52.74 -7.84
C MET A 1 3.95 51.92 -8.09
N SER A 2 4.62 51.44 -7.04
CA SER A 2 5.98 50.89 -7.10
C SER A 2 6.02 49.49 -7.71
N ARG A 3 7.01 49.21 -8.57
CA ARG A 3 7.28 47.87 -9.15
C ARG A 3 7.33 46.76 -8.08
N LEU A 4 7.78 47.12 -6.87
CA LEU A 4 7.82 46.26 -5.69
C LEU A 4 6.43 45.73 -5.28
N SER A 5 5.37 46.54 -5.42
CA SER A 5 4.00 46.14 -5.09
C SER A 5 3.43 45.11 -6.07
N TYR A 6 3.83 45.19 -7.35
CA TYR A 6 3.44 44.20 -8.36
C TYR A 6 4.16 42.87 -8.14
N VAL A 7 5.47 42.89 -7.89
CA VAL A 7 6.26 41.68 -7.62
C VAL A 7 5.73 40.95 -6.39
N LEU A 8 5.39 41.68 -5.32
CA LEU A 8 4.82 41.08 -4.10
C LEU A 8 3.44 40.45 -4.35
N LYS A 9 2.60 41.08 -5.20
CA LYS A 9 1.30 40.52 -5.60
C LYS A 9 1.43 39.26 -6.45
N TYR A 10 2.41 39.19 -7.35
CA TYR A 10 2.63 37.98 -8.15
C TYR A 10 3.17 36.83 -7.30
N LEU A 11 4.06 37.12 -6.34
CA LEU A 11 4.58 36.11 -5.40
C LEU A 11 3.48 35.53 -4.49
N THR A 12 2.55 36.36 -4.01
CA THR A 12 1.43 35.86 -3.20
C THR A 12 0.47 35.00 -4.03
N VAL A 13 0.18 35.37 -5.28
CA VAL A 13 -0.68 34.58 -6.18
C VAL A 13 -0.06 33.23 -6.53
N ILE A 14 1.24 33.18 -6.81
CA ILE A 14 1.97 31.92 -7.09
C ILE A 14 2.01 31.02 -5.85
N GLY A 15 2.22 31.60 -4.66
CA GLY A 15 2.21 30.86 -3.40
C GLY A 15 0.84 30.23 -3.10
N ILE A 16 -0.26 30.91 -3.40
CA ILE A 16 -1.62 30.39 -3.23
C ILE A 16 -1.91 29.26 -4.22
N LEU A 17 -1.53 29.41 -5.49
CA LEU A 17 -1.76 28.39 -6.52
C LEU A 17 -0.96 27.09 -6.28
N GLY A 18 0.23 27.18 -5.68
CA GLY A 18 1.06 26.01 -5.35
C GLY A 18 0.48 25.12 -4.24
N PHE A 19 -0.40 25.64 -3.37
CA PHE A 19 -0.91 24.91 -2.21
C PHE A 19 -2.09 23.99 -2.53
N TYR A 20 -2.81 24.22 -3.63
CA TYR A 20 -4.00 23.44 -4.01
C TYR A 20 -3.69 22.14 -4.77
N GLY A 21 -2.44 21.90 -5.16
CA GLY A 21 -2.07 20.81 -6.08
C GLY A 21 -1.89 19.41 -5.48
N ILE A 22 -2.06 19.21 -4.17
CA ILE A 22 -1.58 18.00 -3.48
C ILE A 22 -2.69 17.23 -2.77
N ALA A 23 -3.75 16.89 -3.51
CA ALA A 23 -4.70 15.85 -3.08
C ALA A 23 -4.75 14.74 -4.13
N ALA A 24 -3.58 14.15 -4.42
CA ALA A 24 -3.54 12.87 -5.10
C ALA A 24 -4.06 11.82 -4.10
N SER A 25 -5.24 11.24 -4.36
CA SER A 25 -5.67 10.04 -3.66
C SER A 25 -4.63 8.96 -3.94
N ALA A 26 -3.82 8.61 -2.94
CA ALA A 26 -2.92 7.48 -3.06
C ALA A 26 -3.79 6.23 -3.25
N GLU A 27 -3.88 5.72 -4.48
CA GLU A 27 -4.46 4.42 -4.75
C GLU A 27 -3.33 3.39 -4.63
N CYS A 28 -3.39 2.53 -3.61
CA CYS A 28 -2.47 1.41 -3.49
C CYS A 28 -2.63 0.46 -4.68
N ARG A 29 -1.75 0.55 -5.68
CA ARG A 29 -1.82 -0.31 -6.88
C ARG A 29 -1.54 -1.76 -6.50
N ASP A 30 -1.91 -2.69 -7.38
CA ASP A 30 -1.79 -4.12 -7.10
C ASP A 30 -0.36 -4.55 -6.75
N PHE A 31 0.63 -3.99 -7.46
CA PHE A 31 2.05 -4.25 -7.17
C PHE A 31 2.46 -3.77 -5.77
N ASP A 32 2.02 -2.57 -5.37
CA ASP A 32 2.34 -1.98 -4.07
C ASP A 32 1.60 -2.71 -2.94
N ALA A 33 0.36 -3.09 -3.18
CA ALA A 33 -0.44 -3.89 -2.24
C ALA A 33 0.18 -5.28 -2.03
N ILE A 34 0.65 -5.92 -3.11
CA ILE A 34 1.36 -7.20 -3.04
C ILE A 34 2.68 -7.04 -2.28
N ALA A 35 3.46 -6.01 -2.56
CA ALA A 35 4.73 -5.77 -1.87
C ALA A 35 4.53 -5.55 -0.37
N ALA A 36 3.56 -4.71 0.00
CA ALA A 36 3.21 -4.44 1.39
C ALA A 36 2.70 -5.71 2.10
N ALA A 37 1.81 -6.46 1.44
CA ALA A 37 1.28 -7.72 1.98
C ALA A 37 2.38 -8.76 2.19
N ASN A 38 3.28 -8.95 1.22
CA ASN A 38 4.41 -9.88 1.33
C ASN A 38 5.35 -9.50 2.47
N ALA A 39 5.73 -8.23 2.58
CA ALA A 39 6.59 -7.75 3.65
C ALA A 39 5.95 -8.01 5.02
N LYS A 40 4.65 -7.71 5.16
CA LYS A 40 3.92 -7.96 6.40
C LYS A 40 3.77 -9.45 6.69
N ALA A 41 3.48 -10.26 5.68
CA ALA A 41 3.30 -11.70 5.81
C ALA A 41 4.59 -12.41 6.24
N ALA A 42 5.73 -12.03 5.65
CA ALA A 42 7.05 -12.52 6.04
C ALA A 42 7.37 -12.15 7.51
N SER A 43 7.03 -10.94 7.94
CA SER A 43 7.29 -10.45 9.31
C SER A 43 6.58 -11.24 10.42
N TYR A 44 5.60 -12.09 10.10
CA TYR A 44 4.95 -12.96 11.07
C TYR A 44 5.79 -14.17 11.49
N PHE A 45 6.93 -14.39 10.83
CA PHE A 45 7.85 -15.49 11.09
C PHE A 45 9.25 -14.94 11.31
N LYS A 46 10.09 -15.64 12.08
CA LYS A 46 11.49 -15.25 12.30
C LYS A 46 12.28 -15.26 10.99
N ASP A 47 12.14 -16.35 10.24
CA ASP A 47 12.82 -16.59 8.96
C ASP A 47 11.78 -16.82 7.84
N GLY A 48 10.81 -15.89 7.74
CA GLY A 48 9.73 -15.96 6.76
C GLY A 48 10.18 -15.47 5.39
N GLU A 49 10.04 -16.31 4.37
CA GLU A 49 10.39 -15.96 2.99
C GLU A 49 9.22 -16.18 2.04
N VAL A 50 9.05 -15.28 1.07
CA VAL A 50 8.11 -15.48 -0.04
C VAL A 50 8.66 -16.58 -0.95
N PHE A 51 7.90 -17.65 -1.17
CA PHE A 51 8.32 -18.76 -2.06
C PHE A 51 7.51 -18.86 -3.35
N HIS A 52 6.38 -18.14 -3.43
CA HIS A 52 5.52 -18.09 -4.61
C HIS A 52 4.94 -16.68 -4.74
N PRO A 53 4.76 -16.15 -5.97
CA PRO A 53 4.18 -14.83 -6.18
C PRO A 53 2.82 -14.70 -5.48
N ALA A 54 2.66 -13.63 -4.72
CA ALA A 54 1.37 -13.31 -4.10
C ALA A 54 0.37 -12.85 -5.16
N VAL A 55 -0.92 -13.01 -4.86
CA VAL A 55 -2.00 -12.68 -5.78
C VAL A 55 -3.08 -11.84 -5.09
N VAL A 56 -3.68 -10.92 -5.85
CA VAL A 56 -4.91 -10.24 -5.44
C VAL A 56 -6.06 -11.24 -5.55
N GLN A 57 -6.61 -11.66 -4.42
CA GLN A 57 -7.75 -12.57 -4.36
C GLN A 57 -9.08 -11.83 -4.59
N LYS A 58 -9.18 -10.62 -4.04
CA LYS A 58 -10.42 -9.84 -4.09
C LYS A 58 -10.13 -8.34 -4.05
N VAL A 59 -10.91 -7.56 -4.80
CA VAL A 59 -10.99 -6.10 -4.66
C VAL A 59 -12.38 -5.74 -4.13
N HIS A 60 -12.44 -5.01 -3.01
CA HIS A 60 -13.68 -4.59 -2.39
C HIS A 60 -14.15 -3.25 -2.95
N ASN A 61 -15.03 -3.26 -3.96
CA ASN A 61 -15.49 -2.08 -4.72
C ASN A 61 -15.84 -0.86 -3.85
N THR A 62 -16.58 -1.01 -2.76
CA THR A 62 -17.00 0.13 -1.91
C THR A 62 -15.86 0.77 -1.13
N SER A 63 -14.85 -0.01 -0.75
CA SER A 63 -13.78 0.44 0.15
C SER A 63 -12.41 0.57 -0.51
N GLY A 64 -12.27 0.14 -1.77
CA GLY A 64 -10.99 0.02 -2.47
C GLY A 64 -10.02 -1.00 -1.88
N ARG A 65 -10.37 -1.67 -0.78
CA ARG A 65 -9.48 -2.60 -0.09
C ARG A 65 -9.23 -3.85 -0.92
N LYS A 66 -7.99 -4.34 -0.88
CA LYS A 66 -7.55 -5.53 -1.61
C LYS A 66 -7.24 -6.66 -0.65
N GLU A 67 -7.83 -7.82 -0.88
CA GLU A 67 -7.44 -9.03 -0.20
C GLU A 67 -6.29 -9.69 -0.98
N ILE A 68 -5.15 -9.85 -0.33
CA ILE A 68 -3.93 -10.40 -0.92
C ILE A 68 -3.64 -11.75 -0.27
N ALA A 69 -3.37 -12.77 -1.09
CA ALA A 69 -2.82 -14.05 -0.64
C ALA A 69 -1.31 -14.05 -0.85
N SER A 70 -0.55 -14.06 0.25
CA SER A 70 0.91 -14.17 0.27
C SER A 70 1.35 -15.59 0.63
N TYR A 71 2.40 -16.10 0.00
CA TYR A 71 2.85 -17.48 0.17
C TYR A 71 4.22 -17.52 0.83
N ILE A 72 4.22 -17.86 2.13
CA ILE A 72 5.39 -17.77 3.00
C ILE A 72 5.89 -19.17 3.38
N LYS A 73 7.19 -19.41 3.26
CA LYS A 73 7.87 -20.58 3.80
C LYS A 73 8.68 -20.18 5.04
N THR A 74 8.81 -21.10 5.99
CA THR A 74 9.71 -20.97 7.14
C THR A 74 10.19 -22.38 7.53
N GLY A 75 11.48 -22.63 7.36
CA GLY A 75 12.02 -23.99 7.33
C GLY A 75 11.31 -24.84 6.26
N GLU A 76 10.79 -26.01 6.67
CA GLU A 76 10.06 -26.94 5.79
C GLU A 76 8.55 -26.64 5.68
N LYS A 77 8.06 -25.67 6.44
CA LYS A 77 6.61 -25.36 6.51
C LYS A 77 6.24 -24.28 5.50
N ARG A 78 5.09 -24.46 4.85
CA ARG A 78 4.50 -23.50 3.89
C ARG A 78 3.16 -22.99 4.40
N TYR A 79 2.91 -21.70 4.18
CA TYR A 79 1.71 -21.00 4.64
C TYR A 79 1.13 -20.11 3.55
N SER A 80 -0.20 -20.10 3.45
CA SER A 80 -0.95 -19.03 2.80
C SER A 80 -1.35 -18.00 3.86
N ILE A 81 -0.91 -16.75 3.69
CA ILE A 81 -1.26 -15.62 4.54
C ILE A 81 -2.20 -14.70 3.77
N PHE A 82 -3.41 -14.49 4.28
CA PHE A 82 -4.39 -13.58 3.71
C PHE A 82 -4.37 -12.28 4.49
N THR A 83 -4.20 -11.18 3.77
CA THR A 83 -4.18 -9.83 4.34
C THR A 83 -5.14 -8.91 3.60
N LEU A 84 -5.69 -7.92 4.31
CA LEU A 84 -6.47 -6.84 3.73
C LEU A 84 -5.61 -5.59 3.65
N VAL A 85 -5.44 -5.03 2.46
CA VAL A 85 -4.66 -3.82 2.18
C VAL A 85 -5.61 -2.67 1.85
N ASP A 86 -5.43 -1.51 2.47
CA ASP A 86 -6.23 -0.30 2.18
C ASP A 86 -5.60 0.59 1.10
N ALA A 87 -6.26 1.72 0.80
CA ALA A 87 -5.83 2.65 -0.23
C ALA A 87 -4.45 3.26 0.08
N GLU A 88 -4.09 3.37 1.37
CA GLU A 88 -2.79 3.86 1.83
C GLU A 88 -1.74 2.74 1.97
N CYS A 89 -1.97 1.56 1.37
CA CYS A 89 -1.13 0.37 1.47
C CYS A 89 -0.89 -0.15 2.91
N LYS A 90 -1.78 0.16 3.86
CA LYS A 90 -1.70 -0.40 5.21
C LYS A 90 -2.28 -1.80 5.22
N VAL A 91 -1.56 -2.70 5.87
CA VAL A 91 -1.84 -4.14 5.83
C VAL A 91 -2.45 -4.61 7.15
N LYS A 92 -3.60 -5.26 7.07
CA LYS A 92 -4.26 -5.92 8.20
C LYS A 92 -4.29 -7.44 8.01
N PHE A 93 -3.85 -8.18 9.02
CA PHE A 93 -3.97 -9.64 9.03
C PHE A 93 -5.44 -10.08 8.93
N ARG A 94 -5.73 -11.10 8.12
CA ARG A 94 -7.04 -11.74 8.05
C ARG A 94 -6.99 -13.20 8.48
N LYS A 95 -6.13 -13.98 7.83
CA LYS A 95 -6.09 -15.44 8.02
C LYS A 95 -4.71 -16.00 7.70
N ARG A 96 -4.38 -17.12 8.34
CA ARG A 96 -3.24 -17.98 8.00
C ARG A 96 -3.73 -19.41 7.82
N THR A 97 -3.23 -20.09 6.79
CA THR A 97 -3.49 -21.52 6.56
C THR A 97 -2.17 -22.22 6.29
N ARG A 98 -1.91 -23.33 7.00
CA ARG A 98 -0.79 -24.22 6.69
C ARG A 98 -1.13 -25.02 5.43
N GLN A 99 -0.20 -25.10 4.51
CA GLN A 99 -0.37 -25.87 3.28
C GLN A 99 0.13 -27.29 3.49
N GLY A 100 -0.60 -28.28 2.97
CA GLY A 100 -0.21 -29.69 3.03
C GLY A 100 -0.38 -30.33 4.41
N ASP A 101 -1.27 -29.79 5.25
CA ASP A 101 -1.83 -30.49 6.42
C ASP A 101 -3.12 -31.21 6.05
#